data_AF-A0A7C5QUA8-F1
#
_entry.id   AF-A0A7C5QUA8-F1
#
_cell.length_a   1.000
_cell.length_b   1.000
_cell.length_c   1.000
_cell.angle_alpha   90.00
_cell.angle_beta   90.00
_cell.angle_gamma   90.00
#
_symmetry.space_group_name_H-M   'P 1'
#
loop_
_entity.id
_entity.type
_entity.pdbx_description
1 polymer ?
#
loop_
_entity_poly.entity_id
_entity_poly.type
_entity_poly.pdbx_seq_one_letter_code
_entity_poly.pdbx_strand_id
1 'polypeptide(L)'
;MPPAIGDQDLWADDIALREAVTREGAGWAEAELAAFGRVAGAEATFDLADQANRYPPELHAFDRYGMRVNQVRFHPAYHDLQKIAVGHGLPNFAWNHRRAGGHVAHAALNYMLNQAEGGVLCPMAMTYAAVPALSTTPALAGEWLPRLMSTEYDARDIPAEEKTGAQIGMFMTEKQGGSDVRANTTRAVPDGA
;
A
#
# COMPACT_ATOMS: atom_id res chain seq x y z
N MET A 1 -32.35 19.55 -0.30
CA MET A 1 -30.96 19.07 -0.31
C MET A 1 -30.95 17.68 -0.91
N PRO A 2 -30.04 17.35 -1.83
CA PRO A 2 -29.90 15.97 -2.29
C PRO A 2 -29.57 15.05 -1.11
N PRO A 3 -30.01 13.78 -1.13
CA PRO A 3 -29.69 12.82 -0.06
C PRO A 3 -28.18 12.55 -0.01
N ALA A 4 -27.70 12.13 1.16
CA ALA A 4 -26.33 11.63 1.30
C ALA A 4 -26.14 10.41 0.39
N ILE A 5 -24.94 10.27 -0.18
CA ILE A 5 -24.62 9.18 -1.11
C ILE A 5 -24.74 7.81 -0.44
N GLY A 6 -24.38 7.71 0.84
CA GLY A 6 -24.41 6.47 1.62
C GLY A 6 -23.43 5.42 1.11
N ASP A 7 -23.57 4.18 1.59
CA ASP A 7 -22.79 3.05 1.12
C ASP A 7 -22.95 2.85 -0.41
N GLN A 8 -21.83 2.63 -1.09
CA GLN A 8 -21.75 2.31 -2.51
C GLN A 8 -21.17 0.91 -2.70
N ASP A 9 -21.51 0.23 -3.81
CA ASP A 9 -20.77 -0.95 -4.26
C ASP A 9 -19.92 -0.57 -5.47
N LEU A 10 -18.67 -0.17 -5.21
CA LEU A 10 -17.74 0.33 -6.25
C LEU A 10 -17.37 -0.73 -7.30
N TRP A 11 -17.77 -1.99 -7.10
CA TRP A 11 -17.66 -3.05 -8.09
C TRP A 11 -18.97 -3.24 -8.87
N ALA A 12 -20.08 -3.43 -8.17
CA ALA A 12 -21.36 -3.75 -8.79
C ALA A 12 -21.89 -2.60 -9.66
N ASP A 13 -21.67 -1.36 -9.21
CA ASP A 13 -22.19 -0.17 -9.88
C ASP A 13 -21.32 0.30 -11.07
N ASP A 14 -20.13 -0.30 -11.25
CA ASP A 14 -19.22 0.00 -12.37
C ASP A 14 -19.23 -1.11 -13.42
N ILE A 15 -20.09 -0.96 -14.44
CA ILE A 15 -20.18 -1.90 -15.56
C ILE A 15 -18.86 -1.94 -16.35
N ALA A 16 -18.21 -0.79 -16.56
CA ALA A 16 -17.00 -0.71 -17.37
C ALA A 16 -15.82 -1.44 -16.71
N LEU A 17 -15.68 -1.30 -15.39
CA LEU A 17 -14.70 -2.02 -14.60
C LEU A 17 -14.91 -3.54 -14.70
N ARG A 18 -16.14 -4.01 -14.51
CA ARG A 18 -16.47 -5.45 -14.55
C ARG A 18 -16.23 -6.07 -15.92
N GLU A 19 -16.66 -5.39 -16.98
CA GLU A 19 -16.41 -5.81 -18.35
C GLU A 19 -14.90 -5.83 -18.67
N ALA A 20 -14.15 -4.81 -18.22
CA ALA A 20 -12.70 -4.76 -18.40
C ALA A 20 -11.99 -5.91 -17.67
N VAL A 21 -12.31 -6.16 -16.41
CA VAL A 21 -11.71 -7.27 -15.65
C VAL A 21 -11.96 -8.62 -16.33
N THR A 22 -13.17 -8.85 -16.82
CA THR A 22 -13.50 -10.08 -17.53
C THR A 22 -12.74 -10.17 -18.86
N ARG A 23 -12.78 -9.11 -19.67
CA ARG A 23 -12.12 -9.03 -20.98
C ARG A 23 -10.61 -9.24 -20.89
N GLU A 24 -9.96 -8.66 -19.87
CA GLU A 24 -8.52 -8.74 -19.67
C GLU A 24 -8.08 -9.98 -18.85
N GLY A 25 -8.95 -10.98 -18.70
CA GLY A 25 -8.60 -12.31 -18.17
C GLY A 25 -8.55 -12.43 -16.65
N ALA A 26 -9.12 -11.47 -15.91
CA ALA A 26 -9.18 -11.43 -14.46
C ALA A 26 -10.56 -11.78 -13.87
N GLY A 27 -11.50 -12.30 -14.68
CA GLY A 27 -12.83 -12.70 -14.21
C GLY A 27 -12.82 -13.76 -13.09
N TRP A 28 -11.72 -14.50 -12.94
CA TRP A 28 -11.55 -15.42 -11.81
C TRP A 28 -11.52 -14.73 -10.44
N ALA A 29 -11.26 -13.42 -10.38
CA ALA A 29 -11.14 -12.62 -9.15
C ALA A 29 -12.45 -11.92 -8.77
N GLU A 30 -13.55 -12.19 -9.48
CA GLU A 30 -14.82 -11.48 -9.30
C GLU A 30 -15.32 -11.51 -7.85
N ALA A 31 -15.18 -12.65 -7.16
CA ALA A 31 -15.64 -12.77 -5.78
C ALA A 31 -14.86 -11.85 -4.83
N GLU A 32 -13.53 -11.82 -4.93
CA GLU A 32 -12.66 -10.96 -4.15
C GLU A 32 -12.89 -9.47 -4.48
N LEU A 33 -13.04 -9.13 -5.77
CA LEU A 33 -13.29 -7.77 -6.23
C LEU A 33 -14.67 -7.26 -5.78
N ALA A 34 -15.71 -8.08 -5.88
CA ALA A 34 -17.05 -7.74 -5.39
C ALA A 34 -17.08 -7.57 -3.88
N ALA A 35 -16.37 -8.42 -3.13
CA ALA A 35 -16.24 -8.27 -1.69
C ALA A 35 -15.54 -6.96 -1.33
N PHE A 36 -14.46 -6.62 -2.03
CA PHE A 36 -13.73 -5.39 -1.79
C PHE A 36 -14.50 -4.13 -2.25
N GLY A 37 -15.26 -4.18 -3.34
CA GLY A 37 -16.04 -3.06 -3.83
C GLY A 37 -17.02 -2.50 -2.79
N ARG A 38 -17.65 -3.38 -2.00
CA ARG A 38 -18.49 -2.97 -0.85
C ARG A 38 -17.69 -2.36 0.30
N VAL A 39 -16.49 -2.86 0.57
CA VAL A 39 -15.63 -2.33 1.64
C VAL A 39 -15.09 -0.95 1.25
N ALA A 40 -14.54 -0.83 0.04
CA ALA A 40 -13.99 0.42 -0.48
C ALA A 40 -15.07 1.51 -0.64
N GLY A 41 -16.30 1.11 -0.97
CA GLY A 41 -17.45 2.02 -1.12
C GLY A 41 -18.28 2.28 0.14
N ALA A 42 -17.92 1.70 1.28
CA ALA A 42 -18.66 1.92 2.53
C ALA A 42 -18.49 3.36 3.02
N GLU A 43 -19.56 3.95 3.58
CA GLU A 43 -19.54 5.28 4.21
C GLU A 43 -18.43 5.36 5.29
N ALA A 44 -18.23 4.26 6.03
CA ALA A 44 -17.16 4.14 7.01
C ALA A 44 -15.75 4.29 6.41
N THR A 45 -15.51 3.77 5.20
CA THR A 45 -14.22 3.91 4.52
C THR A 45 -13.99 5.36 4.07
N PHE A 46 -15.05 6.03 3.60
CA PHE A 46 -14.98 7.46 3.28
C PHE A 46 -14.75 8.33 4.53
N ASP A 47 -15.35 8.02 5.67
CA ASP A 47 -15.08 8.71 6.94
C ASP A 47 -13.64 8.51 7.41
N LEU A 48 -13.10 7.29 7.31
CA LEU A 48 -11.67 7.03 7.58
C LEU A 48 -10.77 7.86 6.65
N ALA A 49 -11.12 7.97 5.36
CA ALA A 49 -10.39 8.75 4.38
C ALA A 49 -10.38 10.26 4.72
N ASP A 50 -11.53 10.81 5.12
CA ASP A 50 -11.63 12.21 5.58
C ASP A 50 -10.73 12.43 6.80
N GLN A 51 -10.84 11.57 7.82
CA GLN A 51 -10.05 11.71 9.04
C GLN A 51 -8.54 11.58 8.78
N ALA A 52 -8.10 10.62 7.97
CA ALA A 52 -6.70 10.43 7.65
C ALA A 52 -6.08 11.64 6.91
N ASN A 53 -6.86 12.33 6.09
CA ASN A 53 -6.42 13.52 5.36
C ASN A 53 -6.55 14.81 6.18
N ARG A 54 -7.57 14.90 7.03
CA ARG A 54 -7.80 16.02 7.93
C ARG A 54 -6.76 16.11 9.05
N TYR A 55 -6.27 14.95 9.52
CA TYR A 55 -5.27 14.83 10.57
C TYR A 55 -3.95 14.27 10.00
N PRO A 56 -3.11 15.13 9.39
CA PRO A 56 -1.90 14.69 8.73
C PRO A 56 -0.88 14.11 9.72
N PRO A 57 0.06 13.27 9.24
CA PRO A 57 1.08 12.68 10.09
C PRO A 57 2.02 13.72 10.72
N GLU A 58 2.43 13.45 11.95
CA GLU A 58 3.33 14.31 12.73
C GLU A 58 4.71 13.66 12.88
N LEU A 59 5.78 14.43 12.65
CA LEU A 59 7.14 13.98 12.90
C LEU A 59 7.52 14.18 14.37
N HIS A 60 7.80 13.07 15.04
CA HIS A 60 8.37 13.02 16.38
C HIS A 60 9.85 12.66 16.28
N ALA A 61 10.69 13.67 16.03
CA ALA A 61 12.14 13.46 15.90
C ALA A 61 12.81 13.10 17.23
N PHE A 62 12.30 13.60 18.37
CA PHE A 62 12.86 13.41 19.70
C PHE A 62 11.79 12.99 20.71
N ASP A 63 12.20 12.24 21.73
CA ASP A 63 11.37 11.93 22.89
C ASP A 63 11.38 13.06 23.94
N ARG A 64 10.67 12.85 25.06
CA ARG A 64 10.57 13.82 26.16
C ARG A 64 11.90 14.11 26.87
N TYR A 65 12.92 13.29 26.65
CA TYR A 65 14.26 13.42 27.25
C TYR A 65 15.27 14.02 26.28
N GLY A 66 14.86 14.34 25.04
CA GLY A 66 15.74 14.85 23.99
C GLY A 66 16.51 13.76 23.25
N MET A 67 16.18 12.48 23.45
CA MET A 67 16.77 11.37 22.70
C MET A 67 16.11 11.28 21.33
N ARG A 68 16.91 11.06 20.28
CA ARG A 68 16.40 10.94 18.91
C ARG A 68 15.65 9.63 18.73
N VAL A 69 14.44 9.70 18.17
CA VAL A 69 13.58 8.54 17.88
C VAL A 69 13.12 8.47 16.41
N ASN A 70 13.04 9.60 15.69
CA ASN A 70 12.65 9.67 14.27
C ASN A 70 11.31 8.96 13.94
N GLN A 71 10.33 9.01 14.84
CA GLN A 71 9.03 8.38 14.65
C GLN A 71 8.10 9.30 13.86
N VAL A 72 7.25 8.73 13.01
CA VAL A 72 6.10 9.44 12.43
C VAL A 72 4.82 8.89 13.06
N ARG A 73 3.97 9.77 13.59
CA ARG A 73 2.68 9.39 14.17
C ARG A 73 1.56 9.72 13.20
N PHE A 74 0.68 8.76 12.99
CA PHE A 74 -0.49 8.90 12.14
C PHE A 74 -1.76 8.91 12.99
N HIS A 75 -2.82 9.52 12.48
CA HIS A 75 -4.16 9.35 13.03
C HIS A 75 -4.58 7.87 12.96
N PRO A 76 -5.33 7.32 13.94
CA PRO A 76 -5.79 5.92 13.91
C PRO A 76 -6.47 5.50 12.60
N ALA A 77 -7.22 6.42 11.97
CA ALA A 77 -7.89 6.17 10.69
C ALA A 77 -6.92 5.74 9.56
N TYR A 78 -5.70 6.27 9.54
CA TYR A 78 -4.67 5.83 8.60
C TYR A 78 -4.33 4.34 8.80
N HIS A 79 -4.20 3.90 10.05
CA HIS A 79 -3.88 2.51 10.37
C HIS A 79 -5.04 1.58 10.02
N ASP A 80 -6.28 2.02 10.15
CA ASP A 80 -7.44 1.23 9.76
C ASP A 80 -7.57 1.12 8.23
N LEU A 81 -7.29 2.19 7.49
CA LEU A 81 -7.16 2.13 6.02
C LEU A 81 -6.01 1.21 5.57
N GLN A 82 -4.88 1.22 6.28
CA GLN A 82 -3.77 0.30 6.02
C GLN A 82 -4.18 -1.16 6.25
N LYS A 83 -4.95 -1.47 7.31
CA LYS A 83 -5.48 -2.83 7.53
C LYS A 83 -6.40 -3.26 6.39
N ILE A 84 -7.28 -2.37 5.92
CA ILE A 84 -8.15 -2.62 4.77
C ILE A 84 -7.29 -2.92 3.53
N ALA A 85 -6.34 -2.05 3.20
CA ALA A 85 -5.52 -2.19 2.00
C ALA A 85 -4.65 -3.47 2.03
N VAL A 86 -3.94 -3.72 3.13
CA VAL A 86 -3.07 -4.89 3.28
C VAL A 86 -3.89 -6.19 3.36
N GLY A 87 -4.99 -6.19 4.11
CA GLY A 87 -5.87 -7.36 4.28
C GLY A 87 -6.53 -7.81 2.98
N HIS A 88 -6.82 -6.88 2.07
CA HIS A 88 -7.33 -7.18 0.73
C HIS A 88 -6.21 -7.40 -0.32
N GLY A 89 -4.95 -7.43 0.10
CA GLY A 89 -3.82 -7.76 -0.76
C GLY A 89 -3.39 -6.65 -1.71
N LEU A 90 -3.77 -5.39 -1.49
CA LEU A 90 -3.33 -4.29 -2.37
C LEU A 90 -1.80 -4.17 -2.54
N PRO A 91 -0.93 -4.53 -1.57
CA PRO A 91 0.52 -4.50 -1.81
C PRO A 91 1.05 -5.76 -2.51
N ASN A 92 0.26 -6.83 -2.67
CA ASN A 92 0.79 -8.14 -3.08
C ASN A 92 -0.17 -9.06 -3.86
N PHE A 93 -1.37 -8.62 -4.24
CA PHE A 93 -2.42 -9.49 -4.78
C PHE A 93 -1.94 -10.31 -5.98
N ALA A 94 -1.35 -9.65 -6.99
CA ALA A 94 -0.84 -10.31 -8.18
C ALA A 94 0.35 -11.24 -7.88
N TRP A 95 1.12 -10.95 -6.84
CA TRP A 95 2.28 -11.75 -6.43
C TRP A 95 1.87 -12.99 -5.64
N ASN A 96 0.77 -12.93 -4.89
CA ASN A 96 0.14 -14.08 -4.24
C ASN A 96 -0.69 -14.91 -5.24
N HIS A 97 -1.14 -14.31 -6.35
CA HIS A 97 -1.93 -14.96 -7.40
C HIS A 97 -1.20 -14.91 -8.75
N ARG A 98 -0.07 -15.61 -8.85
CA ARG A 98 0.77 -15.67 -10.07
C ARG A 98 0.11 -16.46 -11.20
N ARG A 99 -0.93 -15.88 -11.80
CA ARG A 99 -1.67 -16.38 -12.95
C ARG A 99 -2.06 -15.24 -13.90
N ALA A 100 -2.47 -15.58 -15.12
CA ALA A 100 -2.98 -14.61 -16.09
C ALA A 100 -4.09 -13.75 -15.46
N GLY A 101 -4.07 -12.45 -15.71
CA GLY A 101 -5.02 -11.50 -15.12
C GLY A 101 -4.70 -11.07 -13.68
N GLY A 102 -3.67 -11.63 -13.00
CA GLY A 102 -3.33 -11.24 -11.61
C GLY A 102 -3.04 -9.74 -11.44
N HIS A 103 -2.30 -9.15 -12.38
CA HIS A 103 -2.03 -7.71 -12.40
C HIS A 103 -3.27 -6.87 -12.71
N VAL A 104 -4.21 -7.39 -13.51
CA VAL A 104 -5.48 -6.72 -13.83
C VAL A 104 -6.39 -6.68 -12.60
N ALA A 105 -6.54 -7.80 -11.90
CA ALA A 105 -7.29 -7.85 -10.64
C ALA A 105 -6.67 -6.91 -9.58
N HIS A 106 -5.34 -6.90 -9.46
CA HIS A 106 -4.63 -5.95 -8.60
C HIS A 106 -4.92 -4.49 -8.98
N ALA A 107 -4.91 -4.16 -10.27
CA ALA A 107 -5.26 -2.82 -10.73
C ALA A 107 -6.71 -2.44 -10.37
N ALA A 108 -7.67 -3.36 -10.47
CA ALA A 108 -9.06 -3.14 -10.08
C ALA A 108 -9.22 -2.86 -8.58
N LEU A 109 -8.47 -3.58 -7.72
CA LEU A 109 -8.43 -3.28 -6.28
C LEU A 109 -7.93 -1.85 -6.01
N ASN A 110 -6.82 -1.47 -6.63
CA ASN A 110 -6.26 -0.11 -6.46
C ASN A 110 -7.23 0.96 -6.99
N TYR A 111 -7.86 0.71 -8.15
CA TYR A 111 -8.84 1.60 -8.75
C TYR A 111 -10.00 1.90 -7.79
N MET A 112 -10.57 0.88 -7.15
CA MET A 112 -11.68 1.05 -6.22
C MET A 112 -11.27 1.82 -4.95
N LEU A 113 -10.14 1.46 -4.30
CA LEU A 113 -9.74 2.17 -3.09
C LEU A 113 -9.35 3.63 -3.35
N ASN A 114 -8.74 3.91 -4.51
CA ASN A 114 -8.30 5.26 -4.87
C ASN A 114 -9.48 6.24 -5.05
N GLN A 115 -10.71 5.75 -5.18
CA GLN A 115 -11.91 6.60 -5.20
C GLN A 115 -12.21 7.19 -3.81
N ALA A 116 -11.87 6.47 -2.74
CA ALA A 116 -12.04 6.92 -1.37
C ALA A 116 -10.78 7.59 -0.82
N GLU A 117 -9.61 6.95 -0.97
CA GLU A 117 -8.36 7.42 -0.36
C GLU A 117 -7.13 7.03 -1.19
N GLY A 118 -6.32 8.02 -1.57
CA GLY A 118 -5.12 7.82 -2.39
C GLY A 118 -3.79 7.82 -1.63
N GLY A 119 -3.74 8.37 -0.43
CA GLY A 119 -2.51 8.50 0.37
C GLY A 119 -1.93 7.17 0.83
N VAL A 120 -2.78 6.25 1.31
CA VAL A 120 -2.36 4.90 1.75
C VAL A 120 -1.93 4.01 0.59
N LEU A 121 -2.29 4.35 -0.66
CA LEU A 121 -1.82 3.62 -1.84
C LEU A 121 -0.34 3.85 -2.14
N CYS A 122 0.27 4.94 -1.65
CA CYS A 122 1.69 5.19 -1.82
C CYS A 122 2.56 4.02 -1.28
N PRO A 123 2.46 3.62 0.00
CA PRO A 123 3.18 2.44 0.49
C PRO A 123 2.74 1.13 -0.15
N MET A 124 1.48 0.99 -0.60
CA MET A 124 1.05 -0.21 -1.35
C MET A 124 1.81 -0.35 -2.66
N ALA A 125 1.86 0.73 -3.45
CA ALA A 125 2.50 0.75 -4.75
C ALA A 125 4.01 0.51 -4.65
N MET A 126 4.68 1.15 -3.68
CA MET A 126 6.12 0.93 -3.46
C MET A 126 6.41 -0.51 -3.01
N THR A 127 5.61 -1.06 -2.09
CA THR A 127 5.76 -2.44 -1.62
C THR A 127 5.55 -3.44 -2.77
N TYR A 128 4.50 -3.23 -3.56
CA TYR A 128 4.21 -4.04 -4.74
C TYR A 128 5.33 -4.00 -5.77
N ALA A 129 5.85 -2.80 -6.07
CA ALA A 129 6.89 -2.60 -7.08
C ALA A 129 8.29 -3.03 -6.62
N ALA A 130 8.52 -3.22 -5.32
CA ALA A 130 9.81 -3.69 -4.79
C ALA A 130 10.09 -5.17 -5.12
N VAL A 131 9.04 -5.97 -5.35
CA VAL A 131 9.16 -7.43 -5.50
C VAL A 131 10.13 -7.84 -6.62
N PRO A 132 10.05 -7.32 -7.86
CA PRO A 132 11.00 -7.68 -8.91
C PRO A 132 12.44 -7.29 -8.59
N ALA A 133 12.68 -6.11 -8.00
CA ALA A 133 14.02 -5.65 -7.64
C ALA A 133 14.66 -6.55 -6.57
N LEU A 134 13.92 -6.85 -5.50
CA LEU A 134 14.38 -7.77 -4.45
C LEU A 134 14.66 -9.18 -4.97
N SER A 135 13.85 -9.65 -5.93
CA SER A 135 13.98 -10.99 -6.52
C SER A 135 15.29 -11.20 -7.28
N THR A 136 16.00 -10.13 -7.64
CA THR A 136 17.32 -10.23 -8.31
C THR A 136 18.44 -10.69 -7.36
N THR A 137 18.24 -10.59 -6.04
CA THR A 137 19.23 -10.96 -5.03
C THR A 137 18.65 -12.01 -4.08
N PRO A 138 18.97 -13.31 -4.25
CA PRO A 138 18.31 -14.41 -3.53
C PRO A 138 18.30 -14.30 -2.01
N ALA A 139 19.39 -13.80 -1.41
CA ALA A 139 19.48 -13.60 0.04
C ALA A 139 18.44 -12.57 0.53
N LEU A 140 18.36 -11.42 -0.14
CA LEU A 140 17.36 -10.38 0.17
C LEU A 140 15.94 -10.87 -0.14
N ALA A 141 15.75 -11.61 -1.23
CA ALA A 141 14.45 -12.16 -1.58
C ALA A 141 13.94 -13.12 -0.49
N GLY A 142 14.81 -14.02 0.00
CA GLY A 142 14.48 -14.98 1.05
C GLY A 142 14.14 -14.31 2.39
N GLU A 143 14.78 -13.18 2.69
CA GLU A 143 14.47 -12.39 3.89
C GLU A 143 13.18 -11.59 3.73
N TRP A 144 13.04 -10.80 2.67
CA TRP A 144 12.02 -9.75 2.59
C TRP A 144 10.70 -10.22 1.99
N LEU A 145 10.73 -11.02 0.91
CA LEU A 145 9.50 -11.39 0.20
C LEU A 145 8.44 -12.04 1.09
N PRO A 146 8.77 -12.94 2.04
CA PRO A 146 7.76 -13.50 2.96
C PRO A 146 6.96 -12.44 3.71
N ARG A 147 7.60 -11.33 4.14
CA ARG A 147 6.94 -10.23 4.86
C ARG A 147 6.12 -9.35 3.94
N LEU A 148 6.58 -9.14 2.70
CA LEU A 148 5.86 -8.36 1.68
C LEU A 148 4.62 -9.11 1.16
N MET A 149 4.62 -10.45 1.20
CA MET A 149 3.48 -11.28 0.79
C MET A 149 2.40 -11.40 1.88
N SER A 150 2.68 -10.92 3.09
CA SER A 150 1.73 -10.94 4.20
C SER A 150 0.50 -10.07 3.93
N THR A 151 -0.66 -10.52 4.41
CA THR A 151 -1.92 -9.77 4.42
C THR A 151 -2.23 -9.18 5.81
N GLU A 152 -1.27 -9.23 6.74
CA GLU A 152 -1.40 -8.65 8.07
C GLU A 152 -0.65 -7.32 8.16
N TYR A 153 -1.40 -6.24 8.40
CA TYR A 153 -0.79 -4.92 8.64
C TYR A 153 -0.19 -4.84 10.05
N ASP A 154 1.12 -4.60 10.12
CA ASP A 154 1.85 -4.46 11.38
C ASP A 154 2.39 -3.04 11.57
N ALA A 155 1.69 -2.26 12.40
CA ALA A 155 2.04 -0.88 12.72
C ALA A 155 3.17 -0.74 13.77
N ARG A 156 3.62 -1.84 14.38
CA ARG A 156 4.60 -1.79 15.48
C ARG A 156 5.95 -1.29 14.98
N ASP A 157 6.57 -0.42 15.78
CA ASP A 157 7.92 0.09 15.58
C ASP A 157 8.92 -0.83 16.27
N ILE A 158 9.15 -1.98 15.64
CA ILE A 158 10.00 -3.09 16.11
C ILE A 158 10.86 -3.60 14.93
N PRO A 159 11.94 -4.36 15.20
CA PRO A 159 12.76 -4.95 14.14
C PRO A 159 11.93 -5.74 13.13
N ALA A 160 12.26 -5.62 11.84
CA ALA A 160 11.48 -6.20 10.76
C ALA A 160 11.31 -7.72 10.92
N GLU A 161 12.31 -8.38 11.51
CA GLU A 161 12.31 -9.81 11.75
C GLU A 161 11.21 -10.30 12.71
N GLU A 162 10.72 -9.41 13.59
CA GLU A 162 9.66 -9.67 14.57
C GLU A 162 8.26 -9.26 14.07
N LYS A 163 8.18 -8.68 12.87
CA LYS A 163 6.93 -8.20 12.27
C LYS A 163 6.18 -9.31 11.52
N THR A 164 4.86 -9.23 11.55
CA THR A 164 3.98 -10.14 10.78
C THR A 164 3.88 -9.76 9.30
N GLY A 165 4.22 -8.51 8.96
CA GLY A 165 4.24 -7.99 7.60
C GLY A 165 5.14 -6.75 7.52
N ALA A 166 5.58 -6.41 6.31
CA ALA A 166 6.43 -5.25 6.07
C ALA A 166 6.05 -4.51 4.79
N GLN A 167 6.35 -3.21 4.78
CA GLN A 167 6.18 -2.33 3.63
C GLN A 167 7.53 -1.77 3.22
N ILE A 168 7.71 -1.51 1.93
CA ILE A 168 8.96 -0.95 1.38
C ILE A 168 8.71 0.47 0.88
N GLY A 169 9.62 1.38 1.22
CA GLY A 169 9.70 2.72 0.66
C GLY A 169 10.77 2.84 -0.42
N MET A 170 10.71 3.92 -1.20
CA MET A 170 11.70 4.22 -2.24
C MET A 170 12.26 5.64 -2.04
N PHE A 171 13.56 5.72 -1.77
CA PHE A 171 14.26 6.97 -1.48
C PHE A 171 15.32 7.23 -2.55
N MET A 172 14.88 7.80 -3.68
CA MET A 172 15.73 8.03 -4.87
C MET A 172 16.11 9.50 -5.02
N THR A 173 15.16 10.41 -4.81
CA THR A 173 15.31 11.84 -5.03
C THR A 173 16.22 12.50 -3.99
N GLU A 174 17.20 13.27 -4.45
CA GLU A 174 17.99 14.18 -3.61
C GLU A 174 17.68 15.65 -3.97
N LYS A 175 18.22 16.60 -3.18
CA LYS A 175 17.92 18.04 -3.32
C LYS A 175 18.22 18.60 -4.72
N GLN A 176 19.24 18.06 -5.39
CA GLN A 176 19.69 18.49 -6.72
C GLN A 176 18.82 17.94 -7.87
N GLY A 177 18.00 16.91 -7.63
CA GLY A 177 17.12 16.37 -8.67
C GLY A 177 16.54 15.00 -8.33
N GLY A 178 15.33 14.76 -8.84
CA GLY A 178 14.67 13.43 -8.81
C GLY A 178 14.71 12.71 -10.16
N SER A 179 14.70 13.42 -11.28
CA SER A 179 14.70 12.81 -12.61
C SER A 179 16.07 12.24 -13.00
N ASP A 180 17.16 12.96 -12.71
CA ASP A 180 18.53 12.50 -12.97
C ASP A 180 19.16 11.92 -11.70
N VAL A 181 18.80 10.68 -11.37
CA VAL A 181 19.34 9.96 -10.21
C VAL A 181 20.86 9.68 -10.31
N ARG A 182 21.47 9.86 -11.49
CA ARG A 182 22.94 9.75 -11.64
C ARG A 182 23.68 10.89 -10.95
N ALA A 183 23.00 12.01 -10.72
CA ALA A 183 23.53 13.15 -9.99
C ALA A 183 23.49 12.95 -8.47
N ASN A 184 23.01 11.80 -7.96
CA ASN A 184 22.99 11.51 -6.52
C ASN A 184 24.38 11.58 -5.89
N THR A 185 24.42 12.15 -4.68
CA THR A 185 25.65 12.42 -3.92
C THR A 185 25.81 11.49 -2.73
N THR A 186 24.77 10.73 -2.36
CA THR A 186 24.85 9.64 -1.38
C THR A 186 25.89 8.62 -1.80
N ARG A 187 26.82 8.27 -0.90
CA ARG A 187 27.88 7.30 -1.14
C ARG A 187 27.71 6.09 -0.23
N ALA A 188 27.78 4.90 -0.81
CA ALA A 188 27.96 3.66 -0.08
C ALA A 188 29.45 3.27 -0.12
N VAL A 189 30.01 2.93 1.04
CA VAL A 189 31.36 2.37 1.19
C VAL A 189 31.26 1.00 1.84
N PRO A 190 32.16 0.05 1.54
CA PRO A 190 32.19 -1.23 2.25
C PRO A 190 32.35 -1.01 3.75
N ASP A 191 31.54 -1.70 4.55
CA ASP A 191 31.67 -1.67 6.00
C ASP A 191 32.85 -2.56 6.46
N GLY A 192 33.56 -2.14 7.51
CA GLY A 192 34.73 -2.84 8.04
C GLY A 192 36.03 -2.72 7.24
N ALA A 193 36.12 -1.80 6.28
CA ALA A 193 37.35 -1.43 5.57
C ALA A 193 38.22 -0.44 6.35
#